data_AF-A0A7J4MNP9-F1
#
_entry.id   AF-A0A7J4MNP9-F1
#
_cell.length_a   1.000
_cell.length_b   1.000
_cell.length_c   1.000
_cell.angle_alpha   90.00
_cell.angle_beta   90.00
_cell.angle_gamma   90.00
#
_symmetry.space_group_name_H-M   'P 1'
#
loop_
_entity.id
_entity.type
_entity.pdbx_description
1 polymer ?
#
loop_
_entity_poly.entity_id
_entity_poly.type
_entity_poly.pdbx_seq_one_letter_code
_entity_poly.pdbx_strand_id
1 'polypeptide(L)'
;MKIFEFNNLLNDEEVLQRRLKEYEEKNLFKKQNPERSEIQGHLAKADHNLRFIQDNLKLGYFDWCITGCYYAVYHCALSLLLHKGYSTKMHDATLCLLIKEYYTKGVTKEDLELINNFF
;
A
#
# COMPACT_ATOMS: atom_id res chain seq x y z
N MET A 1 10.08 -5.58 1.96
CA MET A 1 10.95 -6.43 1.09
C MET A 1 12.40 -5.92 1.06
N LYS A 2 13.41 -6.76 0.79
CA LYS A 2 14.82 -6.30 0.66
C LYS A 2 14.97 -5.34 -0.52
N ILE A 3 15.84 -4.32 -0.38
CA ILE A 3 16.00 -3.25 -1.38
C ILE A 3 16.42 -3.77 -2.78
N PHE A 4 17.23 -4.82 -2.84
CA PHE A 4 17.62 -5.45 -4.12
C PHE A 4 16.41 -6.07 -4.82
N GLU A 5 15.59 -6.83 -4.09
CA GLU A 5 14.38 -7.46 -4.62
C GLU A 5 13.35 -6.40 -5.06
N PHE A 6 13.19 -5.34 -4.26
CA PHE A 6 12.32 -4.21 -4.58
C PHE A 6 12.75 -3.51 -5.88
N ASN A 7 14.03 -3.19 -6.05
CA ASN A 7 14.51 -2.57 -7.28
C ASN A 7 14.34 -3.49 -8.49
N ASN A 8 14.47 -4.82 -8.33
CA ASN A 8 14.19 -5.74 -9.42
C ASN A 8 12.72 -5.68 -9.84
N LEU A 9 11.78 -5.61 -8.89
CA LEU A 9 10.35 -5.48 -9.21
C LEU A 9 10.00 -4.16 -9.93
N LEU A 10 10.73 -3.08 -9.66
CA LEU A 10 10.51 -1.79 -10.33
C LEU A 10 11.03 -1.75 -11.77
N ASN A 11 12.11 -2.48 -12.05
CA ASN A 11 12.86 -2.36 -13.30
C ASN A 11 12.63 -3.54 -14.27
N ASP A 12 12.05 -4.65 -13.78
CA ASP A 12 11.82 -5.87 -14.55
C ASP A 12 10.35 -6.30 -14.45
N GLU A 13 9.60 -6.02 -15.51
CA GLU A 13 8.17 -6.34 -15.62
C GLU A 13 7.92 -7.85 -15.58
N GLU A 14 8.81 -8.70 -16.12
CA GLU A 14 8.63 -10.15 -16.09
C GLU A 14 8.75 -10.68 -14.66
N VAL A 15 9.69 -10.14 -13.88
CA VAL A 15 9.84 -10.47 -12.46
C VAL A 15 8.60 -10.05 -11.67
N LEU A 16 8.07 -8.85 -11.92
CA LEU A 16 6.84 -8.37 -11.30
C LEU A 16 5.63 -9.26 -11.64
N GLN A 17 5.41 -9.56 -12.91
CA GLN A 17 4.28 -10.38 -13.35
C GLN A 17 4.37 -11.80 -12.79
N ARG A 18 5.55 -12.41 -12.76
CA ARG A 18 5.75 -13.72 -12.12
C ARG A 18 5.39 -13.67 -10.64
N ARG A 19 5.83 -12.65 -9.90
CA ARG A 19 5.52 -12.50 -8.48
C ARG A 19 4.02 -12.31 -8.22
N LEU A 20 3.36 -11.49 -9.04
CA LEU A 20 1.92 -11.29 -8.97
C LEU A 20 1.15 -12.58 -9.27
N LYS A 21 1.60 -13.37 -10.24
CA LYS A 21 1.01 -14.68 -10.54
C LYS A 21 1.11 -15.62 -9.34
N GLU A 22 2.28 -15.71 -8.70
CA GLU A 22 2.47 -16.51 -7.48
C GLU A 22 1.53 -16.06 -6.34
N TYR A 23 1.33 -14.75 -6.19
CA TYR A 23 0.42 -14.20 -5.19
C TYR A 23 -1.06 -14.45 -5.52
N GLU A 24 -1.45 -14.41 -6.79
CA GLU A 24 -2.80 -14.76 -7.25
C GLU A 24 -3.08 -16.25 -7.02
N GLU A 25 -2.16 -17.14 -7.39
CA GLU A 25 -2.25 -18.59 -7.15
C GLU A 25 -2.38 -18.95 -5.66
N LYS A 26 -1.68 -18.19 -4.79
CA LYS A 26 -1.74 -18.34 -3.33
C LYS A 26 -2.91 -17.59 -2.68
N ASN A 27 -3.78 -16.94 -3.46
CA ASN A 27 -4.91 -16.13 -2.97
C ASN A 27 -4.50 -15.00 -2.00
N LEU A 28 -3.31 -14.41 -2.19
CA LEU A 28 -2.79 -13.32 -1.35
C LEU A 28 -3.36 -11.95 -1.73
N PHE A 29 -3.94 -11.84 -2.92
CA PHE A 29 -4.86 -10.78 -3.31
C PHE A 29 -6.00 -11.37 -4.16
N LYS A 30 -7.07 -10.62 -4.35
CA LYS A 30 -8.22 -11.00 -5.17
C LYS A 30 -8.61 -9.86 -6.09
N LYS A 31 -9.17 -10.23 -7.25
CA LYS A 31 -9.92 -9.31 -8.09
C LYS A 31 -11.35 -9.23 -7.55
N GLN A 32 -11.88 -8.01 -7.43
CA GLN A 32 -13.26 -7.77 -7.04
C GLN A 32 -13.80 -6.53 -7.72
N ASN A 33 -15.13 -6.41 -7.76
CA ASN A 33 -15.76 -5.17 -8.22
C ASN A 33 -15.48 -4.06 -7.20
N PRO A 34 -15.05 -2.87 -7.63
CA PRO A 34 -14.84 -1.74 -6.73
C PRO A 34 -16.16 -1.30 -6.08
N GLU A 35 -16.25 -1.39 -4.75
CA GLU A 35 -17.36 -0.84 -3.99
C GLU A 35 -17.00 0.55 -3.45
N ARG A 36 -17.80 1.56 -3.81
CA ARG A 36 -17.54 2.96 -3.41
C ARG A 36 -17.47 3.13 -1.89
N SER A 37 -18.32 2.41 -1.16
CA SER A 37 -18.35 2.38 0.31
C SER A 37 -17.04 1.85 0.90
N GLU A 38 -16.46 0.80 0.34
CA GLU A 38 -15.18 0.24 0.81
C GLU A 38 -14.02 1.19 0.54
N ILE A 39 -13.96 1.79 -0.66
CA ILE A 39 -12.97 2.80 -1.02
C ILE A 39 -13.01 3.98 -0.04
N GLN A 40 -14.21 4.51 0.22
CA GLN A 40 -14.44 5.59 1.17
C GLN A 40 -14.11 5.18 2.61
N GLY A 41 -14.42 3.94 2.99
CA GLY A 41 -14.08 3.39 4.30
C GLY A 41 -12.56 3.38 4.55
N HIS A 42 -11.76 3.03 3.55
CA HIS A 42 -10.30 3.11 3.67
C HIS A 42 -9.80 4.57 3.77
N LEU A 43 -10.34 5.49 2.98
CA LEU A 43 -9.98 6.91 3.09
C LEU A 43 -10.34 7.49 4.46
N ALA A 44 -11.52 7.14 5.00
CA ALA A 44 -11.95 7.56 6.33
C ALA A 44 -11.03 7.01 7.43
N LYS A 45 -10.54 5.77 7.30
CA LYS A 45 -9.54 5.19 8.22
C LYS A 45 -8.20 5.89 8.13
N ALA A 46 -7.74 6.24 6.93
CA ALA A 46 -6.51 7.00 6.76
C ALA A 46 -6.60 8.37 7.43
N ASP A 47 -7.68 9.09 7.17
CA ASP A 47 -7.99 10.39 7.77
C ASP A 47 -8.15 10.32 9.31
N HIS A 48 -8.75 9.25 9.84
CA HIS A 48 -8.79 8.99 11.28
C HIS A 48 -7.38 8.83 11.89
N ASN A 49 -6.50 8.06 11.24
CA ASN A 49 -5.11 7.90 11.70
C ASN A 49 -4.35 9.23 11.67
N LEU A 50 -4.55 10.06 10.63
CA LEU A 50 -3.91 11.37 10.54
C LEU A 50 -4.35 12.32 11.67
N ARG A 51 -5.64 12.32 12.05
CA ARG A 51 -6.11 13.05 13.24
C ARG A 51 -5.47 12.54 14.52
N PHE A 52 -5.44 11.21 14.70
CA PHE A 52 -4.79 10.59 15.86
C PHE A 52 -3.32 11.03 15.98
N ILE A 53 -2.58 11.07 14.87
CA ILE A 53 -1.19 11.57 14.84
C ILE A 53 -1.12 13.03 15.29
N GLN A 54 -1.98 13.91 14.77
CA GLN A 54 -1.97 15.34 15.12
C GLN A 54 -2.18 15.59 16.61
N ASP A 55 -3.02 14.78 17.26
CA ASP A 55 -3.26 14.87 18.70
C ASP A 55 -2.09 14.33 19.52
N ASN A 56 -1.53 13.18 19.11
CA ASN A 56 -0.45 12.51 19.83
C ASN A 56 0.92 13.17 19.64
N LEU A 57 1.14 13.86 18.52
CA LEU A 57 2.38 14.58 18.24
C LEU A 57 2.66 15.65 19.31
N LYS A 58 1.61 16.33 19.77
CA LYS A 58 1.69 17.36 20.82
C LYS A 58 2.02 16.80 22.19
N LEU A 59 1.72 15.51 22.40
CA LEU A 59 1.93 14.79 23.66
C LEU A 59 3.29 14.09 23.71
N GLY A 60 4.04 14.08 22.59
CA GLY A 60 5.36 13.44 22.50
C GLY A 60 5.34 11.93 22.27
N TYR A 61 4.18 11.34 21.94
CA TYR A 61 4.04 9.91 21.64
C TYR A 61 4.47 9.60 20.19
N PHE A 62 5.76 9.79 19.91
CA PHE A 62 6.29 9.71 18.54
C PHE A 62 6.25 8.30 17.93
N ASP A 63 6.42 7.27 18.74
CA ASP A 63 6.26 5.86 18.37
C ASP A 63 4.84 5.57 17.84
N TRP A 64 3.83 6.09 18.53
CA TRP A 64 2.44 6.02 18.10
C TRP A 64 2.16 6.87 16.86
N CYS A 65 2.82 8.02 16.72
CA CYS A 65 2.72 8.85 15.52
C CYS A 65 3.25 8.10 14.28
N ILE A 66 4.41 7.45 14.39
CA ILE A 66 4.99 6.65 13.30
C ILE A 66 4.06 5.50 12.92
N THR A 67 3.50 4.80 13.92
CA THR A 67 2.52 3.73 13.71
C THR A 67 1.28 4.24 12.98
N GLY A 68 0.76 5.41 13.38
CA GLY A 68 -0.37 6.06 12.71
C GLY A 68 -0.06 6.44 11.26
N CYS A 69 1.16 6.93 10.97
CA CYS A 69 1.58 7.29 9.61
C CYS A 69 1.58 6.05 8.71
N TYR A 70 2.13 4.94 9.22
CA TYR A 70 2.12 3.66 8.51
C TYR A 70 0.69 3.21 8.16
N TYR A 71 -0.24 3.21 9.13
CA TYR A 71 -1.62 2.79 8.88
C TYR A 71 -2.37 3.76 7.96
N ALA A 72 -2.08 5.06 8.01
CA ALA A 72 -2.64 6.04 7.09
C ALA A 72 -2.23 5.72 5.64
N VAL A 73 -0.93 5.54 5.38
CA VAL A 73 -0.42 5.21 4.04
C VAL A 73 -0.94 3.84 3.58
N TYR A 74 -0.97 2.84 4.46
CA TYR A 74 -1.50 1.52 4.14
C TYR A 74 -2.96 1.58 3.70
N HIS A 75 -3.81 2.35 4.40
CA HIS A 75 -5.21 2.51 4.00
C HIS A 75 -5.37 3.30 2.70
N CYS A 76 -4.54 4.31 2.44
CA CYS A 76 -4.51 4.97 1.13
C CYS A 76 -4.16 4.00 0.00
N ALA A 77 -3.15 3.14 0.20
CA ALA A 77 -2.76 2.10 -0.75
C ALA A 77 -3.92 1.13 -1.04
N LEU A 78 -4.59 0.62 0.01
CA LEU A 78 -5.75 -0.26 -0.16
C LEU A 78 -6.89 0.43 -0.92
N SER A 79 -7.14 1.71 -0.65
CA SER A 79 -8.15 2.50 -1.38
C SER A 79 -7.82 2.63 -2.87
N LEU A 80 -6.56 2.93 -3.21
CA LEU A 80 -6.08 3.00 -4.60
C LEU A 80 -6.21 1.66 -5.34
N LEU A 81 -5.87 0.56 -4.67
CA LEU A 81 -5.95 -0.77 -5.26
C LEU A 81 -7.40 -1.24 -5.43
N LEU A 82 -8.28 -0.95 -4.46
CA LEU A 82 -9.71 -1.23 -4.58
C LEU A 82 -10.34 -0.48 -5.74
N HIS A 83 -9.93 0.76 -5.99
CA HIS A 83 -10.35 1.52 -7.18
C HIS A 83 -9.94 0.84 -8.49
N LYS A 84 -8.88 0.03 -8.50
CA LYS A 84 -8.44 -0.82 -9.63
C LYS A 84 -9.06 -2.22 -9.63
N GLY A 85 -9.94 -2.51 -8.68
CA GLY A 85 -10.59 -3.81 -8.54
C GLY A 85 -9.73 -4.86 -7.85
N TYR A 86 -8.76 -4.46 -7.03
CA TYR A 86 -7.92 -5.38 -6.25
C TYR A 86 -8.17 -5.22 -4.75
N SER A 87 -8.31 -6.34 -4.04
CA SER A 87 -8.26 -6.41 -2.59
C SER A 87 -7.12 -7.30 -2.12
N THR A 88 -6.40 -6.88 -1.09
CA THR A 88 -5.22 -7.57 -0.56
C THR A 88 -5.18 -7.43 0.95
N LYS A 89 -4.58 -8.43 1.61
CA LYS A 89 -4.29 -8.41 3.04
C LYS A 89 -2.79 -8.53 3.33
N MET A 90 -1.98 -8.57 2.28
CA MET A 90 -0.54 -8.81 2.35
C MET A 90 0.21 -7.56 1.89
N HIS A 91 1.20 -7.12 2.68
CA HIS A 91 2.01 -5.95 2.39
C HIS A 91 2.77 -6.09 1.06
N ASP A 92 3.47 -7.20 0.84
CA ASP A 92 4.22 -7.41 -0.40
C ASP A 92 3.32 -7.44 -1.65
N ALA A 93 2.12 -8.05 -1.54
CA ALA A 93 1.15 -8.06 -2.63
C ALA A 93 0.59 -6.66 -2.90
N THR A 94 0.36 -5.87 -1.84
CA THR A 94 -0.03 -4.45 -1.94
C THR A 94 1.04 -3.66 -2.70
N LEU A 95 2.31 -3.86 -2.37
CA LEU A 95 3.42 -3.16 -3.02
C LEU A 95 3.53 -3.55 -4.51
N CYS A 96 3.47 -4.84 -4.83
CA CYS A 96 3.54 -5.29 -6.23
C CYS A 96 2.38 -4.74 -7.08
N LEU A 97 1.17 -4.72 -6.53
CA LEU A 97 0.00 -4.16 -7.21
C LEU A 97 0.12 -2.64 -7.38
N LEU A 98 0.66 -1.92 -6.39
CA LEU A 98 0.92 -0.49 -6.52
C LEU A 98 1.95 -0.21 -7.62
N ILE A 99 3.01 -1.01 -7.71
CA ILE A 99 4.01 -0.90 -8.78
C ILE A 99 3.30 -1.05 -10.15
N LYS A 100 2.56 -2.16 -10.33
CA LYS A 100 1.86 -2.45 -11.58
C LYS A 100 0.87 -1.35 -12.01
N GLU A 101 0.07 -0.85 -11.06
CA GLU A 101 -1.05 0.03 -11.39
C GLU A 101 -0.70 1.52 -11.38
N TYR A 102 0.26 1.95 -10.56
CA TYR A 102 0.47 3.36 -10.24
C TYR A 102 1.91 3.86 -10.30
N TYR A 103 2.92 2.99 -10.36
CA TYR A 103 4.29 3.46 -10.55
C TYR A 103 4.40 4.21 -11.88
N THR A 104 4.99 5.41 -11.85
CA THR A 104 5.06 6.38 -12.97
C THR A 104 3.71 6.98 -13.41
N LYS A 105 2.61 6.66 -12.72
CA LYS A 105 1.24 7.17 -12.97
C LYS A 105 0.67 7.92 -11.75
N GLY A 106 1.55 8.59 -11.01
CA GLY A 106 1.19 9.40 -9.84
C GLY A 106 1.75 8.89 -8.52
N VAL A 107 2.27 7.66 -8.45
CA VAL A 107 3.08 7.16 -7.33
C VAL A 107 4.53 7.09 -7.79
N THR A 108 5.43 7.78 -7.08
CA THR A 108 6.85 7.85 -7.44
C THR A 108 7.64 6.67 -6.88
N LYS A 109 8.93 6.59 -7.23
CA LYS A 109 9.83 5.61 -6.65
C LYS A 109 10.00 5.86 -5.15
N GLU A 110 10.16 7.10 -4.76
CA GLU A 110 10.34 7.53 -3.37
C GLU A 110 9.12 7.15 -2.52
N ASP A 111 7.90 7.32 -3.04
CA ASP A 111 6.69 6.87 -2.37
C ASP A 111 6.70 5.35 -2.11
N LEU A 112 7.10 4.57 -3.11
CA LEU A 112 7.16 3.11 -3.03
C LEU A 112 8.29 2.62 -2.12
N GLU A 113 9.44 3.29 -2.12
CA GLU A 113 10.55 3.03 -1.21
C GLU A 113 10.12 3.32 0.23
N LEU A 114 9.43 4.44 0.47
CA LEU A 114 8.87 4.78 1.77
C LEU A 114 7.92 3.69 2.24
N ILE A 115 6.96 3.28 1.40
CA ILE A 115 6.01 2.20 1.70
C ILE A 115 6.74 0.90 2.01
N ASN A 116 7.71 0.50 1.17
CA ASN A 116 8.48 -0.72 1.36
C ASN A 116 9.28 -0.75 2.66
N ASN A 117 9.74 0.42 3.16
CA ASN A 117 10.47 0.51 4.41
C ASN A 117 9.57 0.35 5.65
N PHE A 118 8.28 0.62 5.52
CA PHE A 118 7.31 0.43 6.60
C PHE A 118 6.56 -0.91 6.53
N PHE A 119 6.67 -1.64 5.41
CA PHE A 119 5.97 -2.89 5.12
C PHE A 119 6.79 -4.14 5.45
#